data_AF-A0A2D4PCH0-F1
#
_entry.id   AF-A0A2D4PCH0-F1
#
_cell.length_a   1.000
_cell.length_b   1.000
_cell.length_c   1.000
_cell.angle_alpha   90.00
_cell.angle_beta   90.00
_cell.angle_gamma   90.00
#
_symmetry.space_group_name_H-M   'P 1'
#
loop_
_entity.id
_entity.type
_entity.pdbx_description
1 polymer ?
#
loop_
_entity_poly.entity_id
_entity_poly.type
_entity_poly.pdbx_seq_one_letter_code
_entity_poly.pdbx_strand_id
1 'polypeptide(L)'
;VENVFHPVECSYCHSESMMGFRYRCQQCHNYQLCQDCFWRGHASGSHSNQHQMKEYTSWKSPAKKLTNALSKSLSCASSREPLHPMFPDQPEKPLNLAHIVPPRPVTSMNDTLFSHSVPSGSPFTNKRLQYSLDV
;
A
#
# COMPACT_ATOMS: atom_id res chain seq x y z
N VAL A 1 5.00 0.75 -21.46
CA VAL A 1 5.74 2.01 -21.17
C VAL A 1 6.26 2.70 -22.43
N GLU A 2 5.93 2.22 -23.63
CA GLU A 2 6.42 2.76 -24.90
C GLU A 2 5.77 4.10 -25.30
N ASN A 3 4.66 4.49 -24.68
CA ASN A 3 3.90 5.69 -25.04
C ASN A 3 4.26 6.94 -24.22
N VAL A 4 5.40 6.95 -23.53
CA VAL A 4 5.85 8.10 -22.75
C VAL A 4 6.57 9.07 -23.68
N PHE A 5 6.05 10.30 -23.78
CA PHE A 5 6.62 11.35 -24.61
C PHE A 5 7.52 12.27 -23.78
N HIS A 6 8.77 12.43 -24.21
CA HIS A 6 9.71 13.39 -23.65
C HIS A 6 10.08 14.45 -24.71
N PRO A 7 9.73 15.74 -24.52
CA PRO A 7 10.06 16.82 -25.44
C PRO A 7 11.51 17.28 -25.24
N VAL A 8 12.44 16.38 -25.51
CA VAL A 8 13.86 16.61 -25.31
C VAL A 8 14.65 15.91 -26.41
N GLU A 9 15.62 16.62 -26.96
CA GLU A 9 16.45 16.11 -28.03
C GLU A 9 17.42 15.02 -27.53
N CYS A 10 17.60 13.98 -28.35
CA CYS A 10 18.66 12.99 -28.18
C CYS A 10 20.02 13.54 -28.56
N SER A 11 20.99 13.44 -27.65
CA SER A 11 22.36 13.94 -27.85
C SER A 11 23.16 13.18 -28.93
N TYR A 12 22.66 12.05 -29.44
CA TYR A 12 23.31 11.26 -30.48
C TYR A 12 22.59 11.31 -31.83
N CYS A 13 21.33 10.89 -31.87
CA CYS A 13 20.57 10.84 -33.13
C CYS A 13 19.83 12.14 -33.46
N HIS A 14 19.87 13.14 -32.57
CA HIS A 14 19.23 14.45 -32.75
C HIS A 14 17.72 14.41 -33.01
N SER A 15 17.04 13.32 -32.66
CA SER A 15 15.58 13.28 -32.65
C SER A 15 15.07 14.33 -31.67
N GLU A 16 14.24 15.26 -32.14
CA GLU A 16 13.70 16.40 -31.38
C GLU A 16 12.88 15.98 -30.14
N SER A 17 12.35 14.76 -30.17
CA SER A 17 11.64 14.14 -29.05
C SER A 17 12.01 12.67 -28.89
N MET A 18 11.79 12.14 -27.70
CA MET A 18 11.96 10.72 -27.40
C MET A 18 10.63 10.11 -27.03
N MET A 19 10.35 8.94 -27.59
CA MET A 19 9.28 8.06 -27.16
C MET A 19 9.86 6.94 -26.28
N GLY A 20 9.10 6.50 -25.27
CA GLY A 20 9.52 5.45 -24.35
C GLY A 20 10.48 5.94 -23.27
N PHE A 21 11.53 5.17 -22.99
CA PHE A 21 12.49 5.52 -21.94
C PHE A 21 13.47 6.60 -22.37
N ARG A 22 13.76 7.52 -21.44
CA ARG A 22 14.85 8.48 -21.55
C ARG A 22 16.00 8.14 -20.62
N TYR A 23 17.21 8.05 -21.15
CA TYR A 23 18.42 7.76 -20.37
C TYR A 23 19.28 9.03 -20.25
N ARG A 24 19.46 9.54 -19.04
CA ARG A 24 20.33 10.70 -18.76
C ARG A 24 21.64 10.24 -18.15
N CYS A 25 22.76 10.75 -18.66
CA CYS A 25 24.05 10.54 -18.00
C CYS A 25 24.11 11.26 -16.65
N GLN A 26 24.64 10.60 -15.63
CA GLN A 26 24.81 11.20 -14.31
C GLN A 26 26.09 12.02 -14.18
N GLN A 27 27.03 11.86 -15.11
CA GLN A 27 28.34 12.53 -15.08
C GLN A 27 28.45 13.64 -16.13
N CYS A 28 27.85 13.46 -17.30
CA CYS A 28 27.85 14.46 -18.37
C CYS A 28 26.76 15.51 -18.15
N HIS A 29 27.08 16.77 -18.44
CA HIS A 29 26.10 17.84 -18.44
C HIS A 29 25.18 17.74 -19.66
N ASN A 30 23.86 17.78 -19.44
CA ASN A 30 22.81 17.74 -20.47
C ASN A 30 22.95 16.64 -21.53
N TYR A 31 23.58 15.51 -21.20
CA TYR A 31 23.69 14.37 -22.10
C TYR A 31 22.56 13.39 -21.83
N GLN A 32 21.71 13.18 -22.83
CA GLN A 32 20.64 12.21 -22.78
C GLN A 32 20.49 11.43 -24.09
N LEU A 33 20.18 10.16 -23.97
CA LEU A 33 19.96 9.26 -25.09
C LEU A 33 18.50 8.78 -25.08
N CYS A 34 17.95 8.61 -26.28
CA CYS A 34 16.74 7.82 -26.45
C CYS A 34 17.04 6.33 -26.16
N GLN A 35 15.98 5.55 -25.99
CA GLN A 35 16.04 4.12 -25.71
C GLN A 35 16.94 3.36 -26.70
N ASP A 36 16.74 3.57 -28.00
CA ASP A 36 17.54 2.89 -29.04
C ASP A 36 19.03 3.25 -28.97
N CYS A 37 19.35 4.53 -28.74
CA CYS A 37 20.73 4.96 -28.69
C CYS A 37 21.46 4.41 -27.46
N PHE A 38 20.76 4.33 -26.33
CA PHE A 38 21.29 3.73 -25.11
C PHE A 38 21.55 2.22 -25.30
N TRP A 39 20.59 1.47 -25.82
CA TRP A 39 20.75 0.02 -26.03
C TRP A 39 21.81 -0.33 -27.08
N ARG A 40 22.01 0.53 -28.07
CA ARG A 40 23.09 0.37 -29.06
C ARG A 40 24.46 0.80 -28.54
N GLY A 41 24.54 1.42 -27.36
CA GLY A 41 25.79 1.88 -26.76
C GLY A 41 26.41 3.06 -27.50
N HIS A 42 25.60 4.00 -28.00
CA HIS A 42 26.13 5.17 -28.69
C HIS A 42 26.73 6.20 -27.73
N ALA A 43 27.94 6.65 -28.06
CA ALA A 43 28.67 7.67 -27.32
C ALA A 43 29.20 8.74 -28.27
N SER A 44 29.10 10.01 -27.84
CA SER A 44 29.61 11.17 -28.57
C SER A 44 30.21 12.21 -27.62
N GLY A 45 31.12 13.04 -28.15
CA GLY A 45 31.78 14.09 -27.37
C GLY A 45 32.56 13.52 -26.17
N SER A 46 32.31 14.07 -24.98
CA SER A 46 32.93 13.65 -23.72
C SER A 46 32.20 12.51 -23.01
N HIS A 47 31.13 11.97 -23.60
CA HIS A 47 30.41 10.85 -23.02
C HIS A 47 31.11 9.53 -23.32
N SER A 48 31.17 8.65 -22.32
CA SER A 48 31.60 7.26 -22.45
C SER A 48 30.50 6.33 -21.94
N ASN A 49 30.36 5.15 -22.55
CA ASN A 49 29.43 4.11 -22.09
C ASN A 49 29.75 3.58 -20.68
N GLN A 50 30.93 3.91 -20.13
CA GLN A 50 31.28 3.61 -18.74
C GLN A 50 30.56 4.55 -17.75
N HIS A 51 30.01 5.68 -18.20
CA HIS A 51 29.29 6.61 -17.33
C HIS A 51 27.95 6.01 -16.92
N GLN A 52 27.59 6.19 -15.65
CA GLN A 52 26.31 5.70 -15.15
C GLN A 52 25.15 6.49 -15.77
N MET A 53 24.19 5.77 -16.35
CA MET A 53 22.96 6.34 -16.92
C MET A 53 21.78 6.15 -15.97
N LYS A 54 20.89 7.13 -15.92
CA LYS A 54 19.64 7.11 -15.15
C LYS A 54 18.44 7.11 -16.08
N GLU A 55 17.55 6.14 -15.88
CA GLU A 55 16.30 6.01 -16.62
C GLU A 55 15.20 6.94 -16.10
N TYR A 56 14.42 7.49 -17.02
CA TYR A 56 13.21 8.24 -16.74
C TYR A 56 12.06 7.62 -17.54
N THR A 57 11.02 7.19 -16.82
CA THR A 57 9.85 6.49 -17.36
C THR A 57 8.60 7.37 -17.42
N SER A 58 8.73 8.66 -17.09
CA SER A 58 7.60 9.59 -17.07
C SER A 58 8.03 11.01 -17.42
N TRP A 59 7.16 11.71 -18.14
CA TRP A 59 7.26 13.14 -18.33
C TRP A 59 6.31 13.87 -17.38
N LYS A 60 6.89 14.64 -16.46
CA LYS A 60 6.12 15.63 -15.69
C LYS A 60 6.11 16.94 -16.46
N SER A 61 4.96 17.32 -17.00
CA SER A 61 4.77 18.65 -17.57
C SER A 61 5.06 19.73 -16.51
N PRO A 62 5.90 20.74 -16.82
CA PRO A 62 6.09 21.91 -15.96
C PRO A 62 4.79 22.67 -15.67
N ALA A 63 3.75 22.54 -16.50
CA ALA A 63 2.51 23.30 -16.40
C ALA A 63 1.55 22.82 -15.29
N LYS A 64 1.81 21.69 -14.63
CA LYS A 64 0.91 21.14 -13.59
C LYS A 64 1.04 21.82 -12.22
N LYS A 65 1.62 23.02 -12.16
CA LYS A 65 1.86 23.77 -10.91
C LYS A 65 0.59 24.30 -10.25
N LEU A 66 -0.54 24.31 -10.95
CA LEU A 66 -1.82 24.78 -10.40
C LEU A 66 -2.58 23.71 -9.62
N THR A 67 -2.55 22.43 -10.02
CA THR A 67 -3.39 21.40 -9.36
C THR A 67 -2.84 20.92 -8.02
N ASN A 68 -1.51 20.93 -7.84
CA ASN A 68 -0.88 20.46 -6.61
C ASN A 68 -0.99 21.44 -5.43
N ALA A 69 -1.36 22.70 -5.71
CA ALA A 69 -1.69 23.70 -4.70
C ALA A 69 -3.15 23.59 -4.25
N LEU A 70 -4.07 23.35 -5.19
CA LEU A 70 -5.51 23.20 -4.93
C LEU A 70 -5.82 21.95 -4.08
N SER A 71 -5.10 20.85 -4.28
CA SER A 71 -5.25 19.64 -3.47
C SER A 71 -4.79 19.80 -2.03
N LYS A 72 -3.95 20.80 -1.72
CA LYS A 72 -3.51 21.09 -0.34
C LYS A 72 -4.44 22.04 0.39
N SER A 73 -5.13 22.94 -0.31
CA SER A 73 -6.06 23.91 0.29
C SER A 73 -7.49 23.38 0.49
N LEU A 74 -7.85 22.23 -0.09
CA LEU A 74 -9.18 21.62 0.06
C LEU A 74 -9.24 20.49 1.11
N SER A 75 -8.11 20.12 1.73
CA SER A 75 -8.05 19.02 2.70
C SER A 75 -8.72 19.30 4.04
N CYS A 76 -9.27 20.50 4.26
CA CYS A 76 -10.00 20.84 5.49
C CYS A 76 -11.48 20.38 5.50
N ALA A 77 -11.97 19.67 4.47
CA ALA A 77 -13.39 19.28 4.38
C ALA A 77 -13.66 17.79 4.06
N SER A 78 -12.64 16.92 4.02
CA SER A 78 -12.84 15.47 3.85
C SER A 78 -12.24 14.68 5.01
N SER A 79 -12.54 15.08 6.25
CA SER A 79 -12.53 14.10 7.35
C SER A 79 -13.82 13.30 7.24
N ARG A 80 -13.76 12.15 6.57
CA ARG A 80 -14.87 11.17 6.55
C ARG A 80 -14.61 10.03 7.52
N GLU A 81 -13.99 10.34 8.66
CA GLU A 81 -14.00 9.43 9.81
C GLU A 81 -14.80 10.08 10.95
N PRO A 82 -16.00 9.58 11.25
CA PRO A 82 -16.68 9.94 12.49
C PRO A 82 -15.81 9.46 13.66
N LEU A 83 -15.31 10.37 14.49
CA LEU A 83 -14.48 10.08 15.66
C LEU A 83 -15.21 9.28 16.76
N HIS A 84 -16.41 8.79 16.50
CA HIS A 84 -17.28 8.15 17.48
C HIS A 84 -18.00 6.96 16.85
N PRO A 85 -18.13 5.82 17.56
CA PRO A 85 -18.97 4.72 17.14
C PRO A 85 -20.39 5.23 16.91
N MET A 86 -20.85 5.23 15.64
CA MET A 86 -22.23 5.55 15.33
C MET A 86 -23.09 4.35 15.70
N PHE A 87 -23.83 4.48 16.80
CA PHE A 87 -24.90 3.56 17.11
C PHE A 87 -26.02 3.73 16.08
N PRO A 88 -26.67 2.63 15.64
CA PRO A 88 -27.88 2.72 14.82
C PRO A 88 -28.93 3.60 15.51
N ASP A 89 -29.56 4.49 14.75
CA ASP A 89 -30.57 5.45 15.25
C ASP A 89 -31.83 4.77 15.82
N GLN A 90 -32.02 3.48 15.51
CA GLN A 90 -33.11 2.69 16.08
C GLN A 90 -32.61 1.51 16.89
N PRO A 91 -33.07 1.35 18.15
CA PRO A 91 -32.86 0.12 18.88
C PRO A 91 -33.51 -1.05 18.14
N GLU A 92 -32.82 -2.19 18.09
CA GLU A 92 -33.38 -3.41 17.53
C GLU A 92 -34.70 -3.74 18.25
N LYS A 93 -35.69 -4.18 17.46
CA LYS A 93 -37.01 -4.55 18.01
C LYS A 93 -36.80 -5.68 19.03
N PRO A 94 -37.23 -5.50 20.29
CA PRO A 94 -37.04 -6.52 21.31
C PRO A 94 -37.70 -7.83 20.87
N LEU A 95 -37.01 -8.94 21.11
CA LEU A 95 -37.49 -10.28 20.73
C LEU A 95 -38.86 -10.51 21.38
N ASN A 96 -39.87 -10.84 20.57
CA ASN A 96 -41.22 -11.05 21.08
C ASN A 96 -41.29 -12.41 21.80
N LEU A 97 -41.22 -12.37 23.13
CA LEU A 97 -41.26 -13.55 24.01
C LEU A 97 -42.69 -14.06 24.29
N ALA A 98 -43.71 -13.60 23.56
CA ALA A 98 -45.12 -13.95 23.82
C ALA A 98 -45.44 -15.44 23.58
N HIS A 99 -44.48 -16.23 23.08
CA HIS A 99 -44.62 -17.66 22.84
C HIS A 99 -43.80 -18.52 23.80
N ILE A 100 -43.12 -17.92 24.79
CA ILE A 100 -42.47 -18.69 25.85
C ILE A 100 -43.55 -19.12 26.84
N VAL A 101 -43.98 -20.36 26.68
CA VAL A 101 -44.80 -21.04 27.69
C VAL A 101 -43.85 -21.50 28.81
N PRO A 102 -44.07 -21.13 30.08
CA PRO A 102 -43.33 -21.72 31.18
C PRO A 102 -43.45 -23.25 31.12
N PRO A 103 -42.38 -24.02 31.34
CA PRO A 103 -42.50 -25.47 31.44
C PRO A 103 -43.56 -25.78 32.49
N ARG A 104 -44.54 -26.61 32.11
CA ARG A 104 -45.61 -27.02 33.02
C ARG A 104 -44.95 -27.66 34.25
N PRO A 105 -45.41 -27.34 35.47
CA PRO A 105 -44.84 -27.91 36.67
C PRO A 105 -44.97 -29.43 36.60
N VAL A 106 -43.83 -30.11 36.52
CA VAL A 106 -43.76 -31.56 36.68
C VAL A 106 -44.06 -31.87 38.14
N THR A 107 -45.07 -32.69 38.35
CA THR A 107 -45.43 -33.18 39.67
C THR A 107 -44.29 -34.05 40.20
N SER A 108 -43.61 -33.52 41.22
CA SER A 108 -43.11 -34.22 42.40
C SER A 108 -42.74 -35.70 42.22
N MET A 109 -41.43 -36.01 42.19
CA MET A 109 -40.79 -36.89 43.19
C MET A 109 -39.28 -37.09 42.95
N ASN A 110 -38.53 -36.67 43.99
CA ASN A 110 -37.27 -37.19 44.52
C ASN A 110 -35.90 -36.78 43.93
N ASP A 111 -35.12 -36.24 44.89
CA ASP A 111 -33.73 -35.80 44.94
C ASP A 111 -32.68 -36.81 44.47
N THR A 112 -31.56 -36.32 43.93
CA THR A 112 -30.15 -36.57 44.36
C THR A 112 -29.20 -36.09 43.25
N LEU A 113 -28.41 -35.01 43.42
CA LEU A 113 -27.10 -34.92 44.11
C LEU A 113 -25.94 -34.88 43.09
N PHE A 114 -24.96 -34.01 43.37
CA PHE A 114 -23.61 -33.85 42.79
C PHE A 114 -23.48 -32.99 41.52
N SER A 115 -23.04 -31.73 41.64
CA SER A 115 -21.63 -31.25 41.69
C SER A 115 -21.11 -30.99 40.24
N HIS A 116 -20.11 -30.16 39.92
CA HIS A 116 -18.93 -29.65 40.61
C HIS A 116 -18.37 -28.45 39.81
N SER A 117 -17.71 -27.59 40.57
CA SER A 117 -16.75 -26.51 40.31
C SER A 117 -15.91 -26.53 39.02
N VAL A 118 -15.59 -25.31 38.57
CA VAL A 118 -14.48 -24.91 37.66
C VAL A 118 -13.12 -25.51 38.02
N PRO A 119 -12.26 -25.85 37.03
CA PRO A 119 -10.83 -26.03 37.28
C PRO A 119 -9.95 -25.00 36.54
N SER A 120 -9.04 -24.39 37.32
CA SER A 120 -7.79 -23.78 36.88
C SER A 120 -6.63 -24.77 37.06
N GLY A 121 -5.69 -24.86 36.09
CA GLY A 121 -4.28 -25.19 36.39
C GLY A 121 -3.48 -26.17 35.49
N SER A 122 -2.74 -25.63 34.50
CA SER A 122 -1.31 -25.90 34.11
C SER A 122 -0.87 -27.32 33.62
N PRO A 123 0.41 -27.61 33.27
CA PRO A 123 1.49 -26.93 32.51
C PRO A 123 2.25 -27.88 31.51
N PHE A 124 2.70 -27.46 30.31
CA PHE A 124 3.77 -28.21 29.59
C PHE A 124 4.72 -27.33 28.73
N THR A 125 5.93 -27.14 29.27
CA THR A 125 7.28 -27.29 28.66
C THR A 125 7.62 -26.69 27.28
N ASN A 126 8.36 -25.56 27.32
CA ASN A 126 9.75 -25.36 26.86
C ASN A 126 10.18 -25.89 25.47
N LYS A 127 10.44 -24.98 24.51
CA LYS A 127 11.55 -25.09 23.52
C LYS A 127 12.07 -23.70 23.10
N ARG A 128 13.26 -23.39 23.61
CA ARG A 128 14.22 -22.35 23.22
C ARG A 128 14.69 -22.56 21.76
N LEU A 129 14.67 -21.54 20.92
CA LEU A 129 15.46 -21.49 19.69
C LEU A 129 16.54 -20.40 19.81
N GLN A 130 17.73 -20.82 19.42
CA GLN A 130 19.03 -20.31 19.79
C GLN A 130 19.58 -19.52 18.59
N TYR A 131 20.12 -18.35 18.85
CA TYR A 131 20.93 -17.60 17.90
C TYR A 131 22.22 -18.39 17.65
N SER A 132 22.65 -18.49 16.39
CA SER A 132 24.00 -18.95 16.02
C SER A 132 24.69 -17.84 15.26
N LEU A 133 25.77 -17.34 15.87
CA LEU A 133 26.83 -16.57 15.27
C LEU A 133 27.78 -17.61 14.64
N ASP A 134 28.03 -17.50 13.35
CA ASP A 134 29.10 -18.25 12.69
C ASP A 134 30.29 -17.32 12.45
N VAL A 135 31.45 -17.88 12.79
CA VAL A 135 32.87 -17.45 12.76
C VAL A 135 33.27 -16.38 11.75
#